data_AF-A0A329ATL8-F1
#
_entry.id   AF-A0A329ATL8-F1
#
_cell.length_a   1.000
_cell.length_b   1.000
_cell.length_c   1.000
_cell.angle_alpha   90.00
_cell.angle_beta   90.00
_cell.angle_gamma   90.00
#
_symmetry.space_group_name_H-M   'P 1'
#
loop_
_entity.id
_entity.type
_entity.pdbx_description
1 polymer ?
#
loop_
_entity_poly.entity_id
_entity_poly.type
_entity_poly.pdbx_seq_one_letter_code
_entity_poly.pdbx_strand_id
1 'polypeptide(L)'
;ADAATRPQFALDSALLGGMYAGKIFLTGTEHGVGVNLGGKVTAGDGGLVLHADGRLEVSGTVHSEGSARLTAHALHQRGTLSASESLTLGAASVDLDDSTLKAATITLDSDGPLSLRRATLTAGGRLAFATPGQMVSDGAVVKAGQMTLRAGSLSNVGGSLQLQGDGEQQLLLDGMLNNRGGQIVQAGSGLLRLVSESASNAGGRIAGNGDLHWQAGGLLDLEDGSLSAGRIDIDSGSLRSRGQLHAGESLTLGAASVDLDDSTLKAATITLDSDGPLSLRRV
;
A
#
# COMPACT_ATOMS: atom_id res chain seq x y z
N ALA A 1 -15.32 7.74 39.68
CA ALA A 1 -16.33 7.11 38.80
C ALA A 1 -15.71 5.84 38.22
N ASP A 2 -16.42 4.72 38.33
CA ASP A 2 -16.00 3.41 37.81
C ASP A 2 -15.73 3.48 36.29
N ALA A 3 -14.69 2.81 35.81
CA ALA A 3 -14.36 2.75 34.39
C ALA A 3 -15.45 2.01 33.57
N ALA A 4 -16.28 1.19 34.22
CA ALA A 4 -17.32 0.39 33.58
C ALA A 4 -18.59 1.16 33.15
N THR A 5 -18.81 2.40 33.63
CA THR A 5 -20.03 3.18 33.32
C THR A 5 -19.78 4.41 32.43
N ARG A 6 -18.54 4.63 31.98
CA ARG A 6 -18.23 5.73 31.05
C ARG A 6 -18.67 5.36 29.62
N PRO A 7 -19.35 6.26 28.88
CA PRO A 7 -19.68 6.01 27.48
C PRO A 7 -18.39 5.74 26.69
N GLN A 8 -18.43 4.73 25.81
CA GLN A 8 -17.30 4.37 24.96
C GLN A 8 -17.19 5.29 23.73
N PHE A 9 -18.31 5.93 23.34
CA PHE A 9 -18.40 6.82 22.20
C PHE A 9 -19.12 8.13 22.60
N ALA A 10 -18.55 9.26 22.18
CA ALA A 10 -19.09 10.60 22.36
C ALA A 10 -20.11 10.92 21.27
N LEU A 11 -19.98 10.23 20.13
CA LEU A 11 -20.97 10.20 19.06
C LEU A 11 -21.12 8.75 18.60
N ASP A 12 -22.36 8.24 18.63
CA ASP A 12 -22.69 6.94 18.07
C ASP A 12 -23.83 7.11 17.05
N SER A 13 -23.51 6.97 15.77
CA SER A 13 -24.48 7.07 14.69
C SER A 13 -25.08 5.73 14.27
N ALA A 14 -24.69 4.61 14.89
CA ALA A 14 -25.15 3.27 14.49
C ALA A 14 -26.68 3.11 14.55
N LEU A 15 -27.36 3.87 15.42
CA LEU A 15 -28.82 3.82 15.61
C LEU A 15 -29.56 5.02 14.99
N LEU A 16 -28.84 6.00 14.43
CA LEU A 16 -29.42 7.27 13.99
C LEU A 16 -30.03 7.23 12.57
N GLY A 17 -30.01 6.07 11.91
CA GLY A 17 -30.41 5.96 10.51
C GLY A 17 -29.34 6.52 9.58
N GLY A 18 -29.56 7.72 9.02
CA GLY A 18 -28.59 8.36 8.13
C GLY A 18 -28.46 9.86 8.32
N MET A 19 -27.23 10.35 8.19
CA MET A 19 -26.88 11.77 8.24
C MET A 19 -26.65 12.29 6.82
N TYR A 20 -27.41 13.33 6.42
CA TYR A 20 -27.36 13.89 5.07
C TYR A 20 -27.25 15.41 5.14
N ALA A 21 -26.20 15.98 4.54
CA ALA A 21 -26.05 17.44 4.45
C ALA A 21 -25.13 17.83 3.28
N GLY A 22 -25.23 19.06 2.79
CA GLY A 22 -24.29 19.57 1.77
C GLY A 22 -22.84 19.60 2.26
N LYS A 23 -22.64 19.80 3.57
CA LYS A 23 -21.36 19.73 4.26
C LYS A 23 -21.57 19.11 5.64
N ILE A 24 -20.66 18.24 6.06
CA ILE A 24 -20.67 17.64 7.39
C ILE A 24 -19.35 17.94 8.09
N PHE A 25 -19.44 18.47 9.31
CA PHE A 25 -18.30 18.69 10.21
C PHE A 25 -18.59 18.00 11.54
N LEU A 26 -17.71 17.09 11.96
CA LEU A 26 -17.84 16.34 13.20
C LEU A 26 -16.54 16.47 14.01
N THR A 27 -16.67 16.85 15.28
CA THR A 27 -15.53 16.92 16.20
C THR A 27 -15.85 16.13 17.47
N GLY A 28 -15.05 15.12 17.77
CA GLY A 28 -15.06 14.41 19.04
C GLY A 28 -13.83 14.80 19.86
N THR A 29 -13.98 15.68 20.84
CA THR A 29 -12.86 16.27 21.61
C THR A 29 -12.55 15.54 22.92
N GLU A 30 -13.23 14.43 23.20
CA GLU A 30 -13.08 13.72 24.47
C GLU A 30 -11.94 12.71 24.39
N HIS A 31 -10.80 13.03 25.02
CA HIS A 31 -9.69 12.09 25.15
C HIS A 31 -10.14 10.79 25.83
N GLY A 32 -10.10 9.69 25.08
CA GLY A 32 -10.47 8.35 25.54
C GLY A 32 -11.89 7.91 25.21
N VAL A 33 -12.72 8.79 24.63
CA VAL A 33 -14.06 8.45 24.14
C VAL A 33 -14.06 8.58 22.61
N GLY A 34 -14.61 7.58 21.91
CA GLY A 34 -14.53 7.50 20.44
C GLY A 34 -15.67 8.19 19.69
N VAL A 35 -15.58 8.19 18.37
CA VAL A 35 -16.68 8.46 17.44
C VAL A 35 -17.00 7.17 16.69
N ASN A 36 -18.26 6.75 16.66
CA ASN A 36 -18.74 5.59 15.93
C ASN A 36 -19.66 6.01 14.78
N LEU A 37 -19.21 5.77 13.55
CA LEU A 37 -19.98 5.91 12.33
C LEU A 37 -20.48 4.55 11.82
N GLY A 38 -21.50 4.01 12.49
CA GLY A 38 -22.11 2.74 12.12
C GLY A 38 -23.21 2.85 11.06
N GLY A 39 -23.82 4.03 10.91
CA GLY A 39 -24.92 4.29 9.97
C GLY A 39 -24.47 4.77 8.59
N LYS A 40 -25.40 5.34 7.82
CA LYS A 40 -25.09 5.98 6.53
C LYS A 40 -24.77 7.46 6.75
N VAL A 41 -23.66 7.93 6.20
CA VAL A 41 -23.28 9.36 6.19
C VAL A 41 -23.12 9.80 4.74
N THR A 42 -23.78 10.88 4.35
CA THR A 42 -23.71 11.44 3.00
C THR A 42 -23.50 12.95 3.08
N ALA A 43 -22.31 13.37 2.69
CA ALA A 43 -21.97 14.77 2.50
C ALA A 43 -22.07 15.14 1.02
N GLY A 44 -22.58 16.34 0.72
CA GLY A 44 -22.56 16.90 -0.64
C GLY A 44 -21.18 17.39 -1.06
N ASP A 45 -21.17 18.33 -2.02
CA ASP A 45 -19.98 18.99 -2.58
C ASP A 45 -19.13 19.72 -1.52
N GLY A 46 -19.76 20.21 -0.44
CA GLY A 46 -19.09 20.86 0.68
C GLY A 46 -18.21 19.95 1.53
N GLY A 47 -18.29 18.63 1.32
CA GLY A 47 -17.36 17.65 1.87
C GLY A 47 -17.68 17.16 3.28
N LEU A 48 -16.92 16.16 3.72
CA LEU A 48 -16.92 15.64 5.09
C LEU A 48 -15.59 15.94 5.77
N VAL A 49 -15.65 16.55 6.95
CA VAL A 49 -14.50 16.66 7.85
C VAL A 49 -14.87 16.05 9.20
N LEU A 50 -14.08 15.09 9.64
CA LEU A 50 -14.22 14.47 10.95
C LEU A 50 -12.87 14.51 11.68
N HIS A 51 -12.90 15.02 12.89
CA HIS A 51 -11.77 15.00 13.80
C HIS A 51 -12.17 14.32 15.13
N ALA A 52 -11.38 13.37 15.59
CA ALA A 52 -11.58 12.69 16.87
C ALA A 52 -10.26 12.64 17.66
N ASP A 53 -10.23 13.20 18.86
CA ASP A 53 -9.05 13.10 19.75
C ASP A 53 -8.84 11.67 20.28
N GLY A 54 -9.87 10.82 20.18
CA GLY A 54 -9.87 9.41 20.54
C GLY A 54 -9.91 8.45 19.34
N ARG A 55 -10.67 7.37 19.51
CA ARG A 55 -10.87 6.33 18.48
C ARG A 55 -11.97 6.73 17.50
N LEU A 56 -11.74 6.63 16.20
CA LEU A 56 -12.79 6.70 15.18
C LEU A 56 -13.08 5.29 14.65
N GLU A 57 -14.31 4.83 14.82
CA GLU A 57 -14.84 3.60 14.25
C GLU A 57 -15.75 3.94 13.07
N VAL A 58 -15.50 3.35 11.91
CA VAL A 58 -16.33 3.52 10.70
C VAL A 58 -16.69 2.13 10.16
N SER A 59 -17.84 1.63 10.59
CA SER A 59 -18.37 0.34 10.13
C SER A 59 -19.51 0.48 9.11
N GLY A 60 -20.08 1.68 8.98
CA GLY A 60 -21.16 1.98 8.04
C GLY A 60 -20.70 2.39 6.64
N THR A 61 -21.60 3.08 5.92
CA THR A 61 -21.32 3.63 4.59
C THR A 61 -21.17 5.14 4.68
N VAL A 62 -19.99 5.65 4.35
CA VAL A 62 -19.69 7.07 4.31
C VAL A 62 -19.41 7.47 2.88
N HIS A 63 -20.16 8.45 2.39
CA HIS A 63 -20.02 9.01 1.05
C HIS A 63 -19.88 10.53 1.12
N SER A 64 -18.98 11.09 0.32
CA SER A 64 -18.89 12.52 0.06
C SER A 64 -18.90 12.79 -1.44
N GLU A 65 -19.80 13.66 -1.90
CA GLU A 65 -19.78 14.11 -3.30
C GLU A 65 -18.56 14.98 -3.60
N GLY A 66 -18.02 15.68 -2.60
CA GLY A 66 -16.72 16.36 -2.64
C GLY A 66 -15.58 15.51 -2.06
N SER A 67 -14.80 16.13 -1.17
CA SER A 67 -13.68 15.51 -0.46
C SER A 67 -14.05 15.08 0.96
N ALA A 68 -13.44 14.00 1.45
CA ALA A 68 -13.58 13.52 2.83
C ALA A 68 -12.23 13.50 3.55
N ARG A 69 -12.16 14.08 4.75
CA ARG A 69 -10.99 14.07 5.64
C ARG A 69 -11.38 13.54 7.01
N LEU A 70 -10.81 12.41 7.40
CA LEU A 70 -10.99 11.80 8.72
C LEU A 70 -9.65 11.81 9.43
N THR A 71 -9.63 12.38 10.63
CA THR A 71 -8.46 12.35 11.51
C THR A 71 -8.81 11.83 12.89
N ALA A 72 -7.96 10.98 13.45
CA ALA A 72 -8.18 10.38 14.75
C ALA A 72 -6.86 10.11 15.48
N HIS A 73 -6.89 9.80 16.77
CA HIS A 73 -5.74 9.14 17.41
C HIS A 73 -5.61 7.69 16.92
N ALA A 74 -6.73 6.95 16.87
CA ALA A 74 -6.79 5.61 16.28
C ALA A 74 -7.97 5.53 15.32
N LEU A 75 -7.72 5.10 14.08
CA LEU A 75 -8.74 4.98 13.05
C LEU A 75 -8.97 3.49 12.73
N HIS A 76 -10.18 3.01 12.93
CA HIS A 76 -10.63 1.70 12.48
C HIS A 76 -11.79 1.87 11.50
N GLN A 77 -11.60 1.35 10.29
CA GLN A 77 -12.57 1.50 9.22
C GLN A 77 -12.78 0.12 8.59
N ARG A 78 -13.97 -0.47 8.82
CA ARG A 78 -14.36 -1.80 8.30
C ARG A 78 -15.52 -1.74 7.30
N GLY A 79 -16.17 -0.59 7.18
CA GLY A 79 -17.26 -0.34 6.23
C GLY A 79 -16.82 0.12 4.84
N THR A 80 -17.64 0.94 4.19
CA THR A 80 -17.31 1.60 2.92
C THR A 80 -17.10 3.09 3.11
N LEU A 81 -15.99 3.62 2.58
CA LEU A 81 -15.69 5.04 2.57
C LEU A 81 -15.40 5.52 1.15
N SER A 82 -16.16 6.49 0.67
CA SER A 82 -16.01 7.01 -0.68
C SER A 82 -16.08 8.53 -0.73
N ALA A 83 -15.30 9.10 -1.64
CA ALA A 83 -15.31 10.52 -1.98
C ALA A 83 -15.19 10.67 -3.50
N SER A 84 -15.85 11.63 -4.14
CA SER A 84 -15.67 11.81 -5.59
C SER A 84 -14.30 12.40 -5.92
N GLU A 85 -13.77 13.25 -5.04
CA GLU A 85 -12.50 13.94 -5.22
C GLU A 85 -11.38 13.26 -4.41
N SER A 86 -11.18 13.69 -3.17
CA SER A 86 -10.09 13.22 -2.32
C SER A 86 -10.60 12.55 -1.04
N LEU A 87 -9.90 11.51 -0.62
CA LEU A 87 -10.06 10.86 0.66
C LEU A 87 -8.75 10.95 1.44
N THR A 88 -8.75 11.61 2.58
CA THR A 88 -7.58 11.72 3.46
C THR A 88 -7.88 11.08 4.81
N LEU A 89 -7.10 10.07 5.19
CA LEU A 89 -7.16 9.41 6.49
C LEU A 89 -5.84 9.67 7.22
N GLY A 90 -5.91 10.23 8.43
CA GLY A 90 -4.73 10.56 9.23
C GLY A 90 -4.89 10.10 10.69
N ALA A 91 -4.01 9.26 11.21
CA ALA A 91 -4.05 8.88 12.62
C ALA A 91 -2.73 8.30 13.15
N ALA A 92 -2.55 8.26 14.47
CA ALA A 92 -1.38 7.60 15.05
C ALA A 92 -1.35 6.09 14.75
N SER A 93 -2.51 5.48 14.47
CA SER A 93 -2.64 4.14 13.88
C SER A 93 -3.86 4.07 12.97
N VAL A 94 -3.72 3.37 11.85
CA VAL A 94 -4.79 3.21 10.85
C VAL A 94 -4.99 1.73 10.55
N ASP A 95 -6.20 1.25 10.80
CA ASP A 95 -6.66 -0.11 10.51
C ASP A 95 -7.85 -0.04 9.53
N LEU A 96 -7.59 -0.48 8.30
CA LEU A 96 -8.57 -0.56 7.21
C LEU A 96 -8.85 -2.03 6.83
N ASP A 97 -8.66 -2.98 7.73
CA ASP A 97 -8.91 -4.38 7.44
C ASP A 97 -10.37 -4.61 6.98
N ASP A 98 -10.55 -5.50 6.00
CA ASP A 98 -11.84 -5.90 5.41
C ASP A 98 -12.65 -4.76 4.77
N SER A 99 -12.00 -3.63 4.51
CA SER A 99 -12.72 -2.41 4.16
C SER A 99 -12.79 -2.11 2.67
N THR A 100 -13.64 -1.15 2.28
CA THR A 100 -13.70 -0.63 0.90
C THR A 100 -13.50 0.88 0.87
N LEU A 101 -12.46 1.33 0.16
CA LEU A 101 -12.16 2.74 -0.08
C LEU A 101 -12.20 3.07 -1.57
N LYS A 102 -12.82 4.20 -1.93
CA LYS A 102 -12.85 4.70 -3.30
C LYS A 102 -12.79 6.21 -3.38
N ALA A 103 -11.83 6.75 -4.14
CA ALA A 103 -11.79 8.17 -4.49
C ALA A 103 -10.99 8.42 -5.78
N ALA A 104 -10.98 9.66 -6.30
CA ALA A 104 -10.02 10.02 -7.34
C ALA A 104 -8.60 10.09 -6.77
N THR A 105 -8.45 10.64 -5.57
CA THR A 105 -7.18 10.63 -4.82
C THR A 105 -7.38 10.08 -3.41
N ILE A 106 -6.50 9.18 -2.97
CA ILE A 106 -6.49 8.67 -1.60
C ILE A 106 -5.13 8.97 -0.97
N THR A 107 -5.15 9.55 0.23
CA THR A 107 -3.96 9.76 1.07
C THR A 107 -4.20 9.09 2.41
N LEU A 108 -3.34 8.14 2.77
CA LEU A 108 -3.31 7.51 4.08
C LEU A 108 -2.01 7.89 4.79
N ASP A 109 -2.16 8.55 5.92
CA ASP A 109 -1.06 9.04 6.74
C ASP A 109 -1.18 8.40 8.13
N SER A 110 -0.18 7.62 8.53
CA SER A 110 -0.16 7.02 9.86
C SER A 110 1.17 7.22 10.55
N ASP A 111 1.16 7.70 11.79
CA ASP A 111 2.40 7.84 12.59
C ASP A 111 2.92 6.48 13.10
N GLY A 112 2.13 5.42 12.92
CA GLY A 112 2.40 4.06 13.38
C GLY A 112 2.01 3.03 12.31
N PRO A 113 1.66 1.78 12.69
CA PRO A 113 1.30 0.75 11.72
C PRO A 113 0.06 1.10 10.89
N LEU A 114 0.09 0.69 9.62
CA LEU A 114 -1.02 0.81 8.68
C LEU A 114 -1.44 -0.59 8.20
N SER A 115 -2.66 -1.01 8.52
CA SER A 115 -3.21 -2.31 8.10
C SER A 115 -4.29 -2.15 7.04
N LEU A 116 -4.25 -2.97 6.00
CA LEU A 116 -5.18 -3.04 4.87
C LEU A 116 -5.58 -4.49 4.55
N ARG A 117 -5.52 -5.42 5.51
CA ARG A 117 -5.70 -6.85 5.22
C ARG A 117 -7.06 -7.10 4.59
N ARG A 118 -7.06 -7.78 3.44
CA ARG A 118 -8.29 -8.08 2.67
C ARG A 118 -9.11 -6.84 2.27
N ALA A 119 -8.53 -5.65 2.36
CA ALA A 119 -9.19 -4.41 1.97
C ALA A 119 -9.22 -4.27 0.44
N THR A 120 -10.20 -3.50 -0.06
CA THR A 120 -10.26 -3.06 -1.45
C THR A 120 -10.10 -1.55 -1.52
N LEU A 121 -9.00 -1.08 -2.10
CA LEU A 121 -8.71 0.34 -2.29
C LEU A 121 -8.70 0.64 -3.78
N THR A 122 -9.47 1.63 -4.22
CA THR A 122 -9.47 2.10 -5.61
C THR A 122 -9.30 3.62 -5.65
N ALA A 123 -8.11 4.06 -6.06
CA ALA A 123 -7.82 5.44 -6.40
C ALA A 123 -7.86 5.61 -7.93
N GLY A 124 -8.78 6.42 -8.46
CA GLY A 124 -8.85 6.66 -9.92
C GLY A 124 -7.62 7.36 -10.48
N GLY A 125 -6.95 8.16 -9.66
CA GLY A 125 -5.70 8.87 -9.95
C GLY A 125 -4.60 8.46 -8.98
N ARG A 126 -4.36 9.26 -7.94
CA ARG A 126 -3.21 9.09 -7.05
C ARG A 126 -3.57 8.38 -5.75
N LEU A 127 -2.69 7.49 -5.32
CA LEU A 127 -2.70 6.85 -4.01
C LEU A 127 -1.38 7.14 -3.30
N ALA A 128 -1.45 7.72 -2.10
CA ALA A 128 -0.31 7.98 -1.26
C ALA A 128 -0.45 7.27 0.07
N PHE A 129 0.60 6.57 0.48
CA PHE A 129 0.73 5.99 1.81
C PHE A 129 1.98 6.57 2.48
N ALA A 130 1.85 6.96 3.74
CA ALA A 130 2.96 7.36 4.59
C ALA A 130 2.81 6.67 5.95
N THR A 131 3.83 5.91 6.34
CA THR A 131 3.96 5.35 7.68
C THR A 131 5.43 5.14 8.03
N PRO A 132 5.93 5.51 9.21
CA PRO A 132 7.27 5.10 9.63
C PRO A 132 7.33 3.62 10.05
N GLY A 133 6.15 2.99 10.25
CA GLY A 133 6.01 1.62 10.71
C GLY A 133 5.82 0.62 9.57
N GLN A 134 5.32 -0.56 9.93
CA GLN A 134 4.94 -1.58 8.97
C GLN A 134 3.60 -1.24 8.32
N MET A 135 3.55 -1.33 6.99
CA MET A 135 2.34 -1.42 6.21
C MET A 135 2.02 -2.88 5.91
N VAL A 136 0.77 -3.31 6.11
CA VAL A 136 0.30 -4.65 5.76
C VAL A 136 -0.82 -4.58 4.75
N SER A 137 -0.59 -5.09 3.55
CA SER A 137 -1.57 -5.24 2.46
C SER A 137 -1.84 -6.71 2.11
N ASP A 138 -1.64 -7.62 3.06
CA ASP A 138 -1.85 -9.05 2.86
C ASP A 138 -3.29 -9.35 2.42
N GLY A 139 -3.44 -10.07 1.30
CA GLY A 139 -4.73 -10.36 0.68
C GLY A 139 -5.53 -9.14 0.20
N ALA A 140 -4.96 -7.93 0.26
CA ALA A 140 -5.62 -6.71 -0.18
C ALA A 140 -5.63 -6.60 -1.71
N VAL A 141 -6.60 -5.87 -2.25
CA VAL A 141 -6.61 -5.43 -3.66
C VAL A 141 -6.53 -3.92 -3.69
N VAL A 142 -5.38 -3.41 -4.14
CA VAL A 142 -5.12 -1.98 -4.25
C VAL A 142 -4.97 -1.62 -5.71
N LYS A 143 -5.79 -0.67 -6.19
CA LYS A 143 -5.75 -0.15 -7.56
C LYS A 143 -5.53 1.34 -7.55
N ALA A 144 -4.53 1.82 -8.31
CA ALA A 144 -4.24 3.24 -8.44
C ALA A 144 -3.75 3.58 -9.86
N GLY A 145 -4.00 4.80 -10.32
CA GLY A 145 -3.30 5.33 -11.48
C GLY A 145 -1.81 5.57 -11.16
N GLN A 146 -1.53 6.23 -10.05
CA GLN A 146 -0.17 6.44 -9.55
C GLN A 146 -0.10 6.17 -8.05
N MET A 147 0.94 5.47 -7.61
CA MET A 147 1.18 5.16 -6.21
C MET A 147 2.53 5.71 -5.74
N THR A 148 2.49 6.33 -4.57
CA THR A 148 3.68 6.63 -3.77
C THR A 148 3.48 6.02 -2.39
N LEU A 149 4.30 5.02 -2.07
CA LEU A 149 4.35 4.36 -0.78
C LEU A 149 5.66 4.73 -0.09
N ARG A 150 5.56 5.31 1.11
CA ARG A 150 6.66 5.42 2.07
C ARG A 150 6.30 4.63 3.31
N ALA A 151 7.05 3.59 3.61
CA ALA A 151 6.83 2.74 4.79
C ALA A 151 8.15 2.32 5.45
N GLY A 152 8.12 2.01 6.74
CA GLY A 152 9.24 1.31 7.38
C GLY A 152 9.42 -0.10 6.81
N SER A 153 8.32 -0.81 6.54
CA SER A 153 8.33 -2.09 5.81
C SER A 153 6.98 -2.35 5.15
N LEU A 154 6.95 -3.24 4.16
CA LEU A 154 5.72 -3.67 3.49
C LEU A 154 5.57 -5.19 3.53
N SER A 155 4.44 -5.67 4.03
CA SER A 155 3.96 -7.04 3.78
C SER A 155 2.82 -6.98 2.76
N ASN A 156 2.99 -7.66 1.63
CA ASN A 156 2.00 -7.81 0.56
C ASN A 156 1.77 -9.30 0.25
N VAL A 157 1.69 -10.14 1.28
CA VAL A 157 1.57 -11.60 1.12
C VAL A 157 0.19 -11.94 0.57
N GLY A 158 0.15 -12.56 -0.61
CA GLY A 158 -1.10 -12.84 -1.32
C GLY A 158 -1.92 -11.59 -1.68
N GLY A 159 -1.36 -10.39 -1.48
CA GLY A 159 -1.97 -9.12 -1.85
C GLY A 159 -1.69 -8.76 -3.30
N SER A 160 -2.42 -7.78 -3.82
CA SER A 160 -2.32 -7.32 -5.21
C SER A 160 -2.29 -5.80 -5.27
N LEU A 161 -1.12 -5.24 -5.59
CA LEU A 161 -0.94 -3.82 -5.89
C LEU A 161 -0.92 -3.62 -7.41
N GLN A 162 -1.96 -2.99 -7.96
CA GLN A 162 -2.15 -2.77 -9.39
C GLN A 162 -2.09 -1.28 -9.71
N LEU A 163 -1.07 -0.92 -10.47
CA LEU A 163 -0.75 0.44 -10.88
C LEU A 163 -1.04 0.54 -12.37
N GLN A 164 -1.70 1.60 -12.81
CA GLN A 164 -2.29 1.64 -14.16
C GLN A 164 -1.92 2.89 -14.97
N GLY A 165 -1.38 3.92 -14.34
CA GLY A 165 -0.99 5.16 -14.99
C GLY A 165 0.45 5.12 -15.48
N ASP A 166 0.75 5.97 -16.46
CA ASP A 166 2.07 6.06 -17.10
C ASP A 166 3.12 6.83 -16.28
N GLY A 167 2.73 7.37 -15.11
CA GLY A 167 3.65 8.02 -14.19
C GLY A 167 4.57 7.03 -13.46
N GLU A 168 5.66 7.55 -12.91
CA GLU A 168 6.53 6.78 -12.00
C GLU A 168 5.74 6.31 -10.77
N GLN A 169 5.95 5.05 -10.43
CA GLN A 169 5.41 4.40 -9.26
C GLN A 169 6.53 4.21 -8.25
N GLN A 170 6.33 4.64 -7.02
CA GLN A 170 7.38 4.61 -5.99
C GLN A 170 6.95 3.79 -4.80
N LEU A 171 7.73 2.76 -4.46
CA LEU A 171 7.65 2.07 -3.19
C LEU A 171 9.00 2.24 -2.50
N LEU A 172 9.03 3.10 -1.48
CA LEU A 172 10.22 3.48 -0.75
C LEU A 172 10.10 2.92 0.66
N LEU A 173 10.93 1.92 0.96
CA LEU A 173 10.88 1.17 2.19
C LEU A 173 12.21 1.29 2.91
N ASP A 174 12.19 1.67 4.19
CA ASP A 174 13.42 1.74 4.99
C ASP A 174 13.92 0.35 5.39
N GLY A 175 13.03 -0.64 5.41
CA GLY A 175 13.25 -2.01 5.84
C GLY A 175 12.86 -3.04 4.79
N MET A 176 12.08 -4.04 5.19
CA MET A 176 11.79 -5.20 4.35
C MET A 176 10.61 -4.99 3.39
N LEU A 177 10.75 -5.47 2.15
CA LEU A 177 9.65 -5.81 1.25
C LEU A 177 9.36 -7.32 1.28
N ASN A 178 8.17 -7.71 1.73
CA ASN A 178 7.70 -9.10 1.66
C ASN A 178 6.54 -9.22 0.66
N ASN A 179 6.84 -9.65 -0.56
CA ASN A 179 5.87 -9.89 -1.64
C ASN A 179 5.64 -11.39 -1.90
N ARG A 180 5.82 -12.26 -0.89
CA ARG A 180 5.67 -13.71 -1.07
C ARG A 180 4.25 -14.09 -1.50
N GLY A 181 4.13 -14.81 -2.61
CA GLY A 181 2.82 -15.14 -3.23
C GLY A 181 1.96 -13.92 -3.60
N GLY A 182 2.49 -12.71 -3.47
CA GLY A 182 1.83 -11.44 -3.76
C GLY A 182 2.10 -10.96 -5.17
N GLN A 183 1.44 -9.87 -5.54
CA GLN A 183 1.58 -9.24 -6.85
C GLN A 183 1.81 -7.73 -6.71
N ILE A 184 2.81 -7.22 -7.41
CA ILE A 184 3.03 -5.79 -7.64
C ILE A 184 3.12 -5.62 -9.16
N VAL A 185 2.10 -5.00 -9.75
CA VAL A 185 1.97 -4.90 -11.20
C VAL A 185 1.79 -3.45 -11.60
N GLN A 186 2.74 -2.94 -12.37
CA GLN A 186 2.61 -1.70 -13.10
C GLN A 186 2.16 -1.99 -14.54
N ALA A 187 0.86 -1.86 -14.78
CA ALA A 187 0.25 -2.04 -16.09
C ALA A 187 0.36 -0.78 -16.98
N GLY A 188 0.70 0.38 -16.41
CA GLY A 188 1.09 1.56 -17.19
C GLY A 188 2.52 1.46 -17.75
N SER A 189 2.90 2.40 -18.62
CA SER A 189 4.23 2.44 -19.25
C SER A 189 5.31 3.11 -18.40
N GLY A 190 4.96 3.63 -17.22
CA GLY A 190 5.88 4.33 -16.31
C GLY A 190 6.84 3.39 -15.57
N LEU A 191 7.92 3.97 -15.03
CA LEU A 191 8.89 3.28 -14.19
C LEU A 191 8.22 2.76 -12.90
N LEU A 192 8.47 1.49 -12.58
CA LEU A 192 8.29 0.95 -11.23
C LEU A 192 9.60 1.04 -10.47
N ARG A 193 9.67 1.94 -9.48
CA ARG A 193 10.82 2.10 -8.61
C ARG A 193 10.57 1.48 -7.24
N LEU A 194 11.40 0.52 -6.88
CA LEU A 194 11.40 -0.17 -5.58
C LEU A 194 12.69 0.12 -4.83
N VAL A 195 12.58 0.55 -3.58
CA VAL A 195 13.72 0.74 -2.67
C VAL A 195 13.40 0.03 -1.36
N SER A 196 14.33 -0.76 -0.85
CA SER A 196 14.20 -1.52 0.40
C SER A 196 15.57 -1.81 1.01
N GLU A 197 15.64 -2.14 2.30
CA GLU A 197 16.85 -2.74 2.88
C GLU A 197 16.98 -4.22 2.47
N SER A 198 15.90 -4.98 2.56
CA SER A 198 15.88 -6.37 2.10
C SER A 198 14.55 -6.68 1.44
N ALA A 199 14.51 -7.70 0.61
CA ALA A 199 13.28 -8.10 -0.02
C ALA A 199 13.15 -9.60 -0.25
N SER A 200 11.93 -10.09 -0.19
CA SER A 200 11.54 -11.43 -0.60
C SER A 200 10.36 -11.34 -1.57
N ASN A 201 10.56 -11.83 -2.79
CA ASN A 201 9.52 -12.04 -3.80
C ASN A 201 9.29 -13.54 -4.02
N ALA A 202 9.47 -14.37 -2.98
CA ALA A 202 9.43 -15.81 -3.16
C ALA A 202 8.04 -16.31 -3.57
N GLY A 203 7.93 -17.03 -4.68
CA GLY A 203 6.66 -17.40 -5.30
C GLY A 203 5.76 -16.21 -5.69
N GLY A 204 6.28 -14.99 -5.64
CA GLY A 204 5.57 -13.75 -5.91
C GLY A 204 5.81 -13.24 -7.34
N ARG A 205 5.03 -12.25 -7.74
CA ARG A 205 5.13 -11.59 -9.04
C ARG A 205 5.37 -10.10 -8.90
N ILE A 206 6.39 -9.60 -9.59
CA ILE A 206 6.58 -8.17 -9.83
C ILE A 206 6.67 -7.96 -11.33
N ALA A 207 5.79 -7.12 -11.88
CA ALA A 207 5.71 -6.89 -13.31
C ALA A 207 5.54 -5.41 -13.65
N GLY A 208 6.22 -4.94 -14.68
CA GLY A 208 6.04 -3.62 -15.29
C GLY A 208 5.81 -3.75 -16.80
N ASN A 209 4.92 -2.95 -17.38
CA ASN A 209 4.90 -2.76 -18.83
C ASN A 209 6.01 -1.78 -19.27
N GLY A 210 6.36 -0.82 -18.41
CA GLY A 210 7.57 0.00 -18.52
C GLY A 210 8.79 -0.66 -17.88
N ASP A 211 9.69 0.16 -17.33
CA ASP A 211 10.90 -0.31 -16.66
C ASP A 211 10.66 -0.68 -15.19
N LEU A 212 11.53 -1.54 -14.67
CA LEU A 212 11.68 -1.83 -13.24
C LEU A 212 13.10 -1.42 -12.80
N HIS A 213 13.16 -0.55 -11.80
CA HIS A 213 14.39 -0.25 -11.07
C HIS A 213 14.22 -0.67 -9.60
N TRP A 214 15.10 -1.54 -9.12
CA TRP A 214 15.05 -2.05 -7.76
C TRP A 214 16.39 -1.90 -7.05
N GLN A 215 16.39 -1.12 -5.97
CA GLN A 215 17.52 -0.98 -5.06
C GLN A 215 17.26 -1.71 -3.74
N ALA A 216 18.13 -2.63 -3.35
CA ALA A 216 18.06 -3.36 -2.09
C ALA A 216 19.38 -3.28 -1.31
N GLY A 217 19.40 -2.72 -0.11
CA GLY A 217 20.65 -2.57 0.67
C GLY A 217 21.36 -3.90 0.98
N GLY A 218 20.59 -4.96 1.19
CA GLY A 218 21.02 -6.30 1.57
C GLY A 218 20.49 -7.37 0.62
N LEU A 219 19.91 -8.44 1.20
CA LEU A 219 19.44 -9.59 0.44
C LEU A 219 18.17 -9.27 -0.36
N LEU A 220 18.25 -9.51 -1.67
CA LEU A 220 17.13 -9.61 -2.59
C LEU A 220 16.89 -11.09 -2.94
N ASP A 221 15.81 -11.65 -2.39
CA ASP A 221 15.44 -13.04 -2.52
C ASP A 221 14.27 -13.24 -3.49
N LEU A 222 14.54 -13.84 -4.65
CA LEU A 222 13.59 -14.05 -5.75
C LEU A 222 13.27 -15.54 -5.97
N GLU A 223 13.50 -16.41 -4.98
CA GLU A 223 13.25 -17.85 -5.09
C GLU A 223 11.85 -18.18 -5.60
N ASP A 224 11.75 -18.96 -6.68
CA ASP A 224 10.48 -19.31 -7.35
C ASP A 224 9.59 -18.10 -7.75
N GLY A 225 10.13 -16.89 -7.69
CA GLY A 225 9.44 -15.65 -8.05
C GLY A 225 9.54 -15.35 -9.54
N SER A 226 8.73 -14.39 -10.00
CA SER A 226 8.82 -13.86 -11.37
C SER A 226 8.99 -12.35 -11.37
N LEU A 227 9.99 -11.87 -12.11
CA LEU A 227 10.17 -10.48 -12.49
C LEU A 227 9.98 -10.33 -13.99
N SER A 228 9.18 -9.35 -14.41
CA SER A 228 9.05 -9.02 -15.83
C SER A 228 8.91 -7.53 -16.08
N ALA A 229 9.73 -6.94 -16.96
CA ALA A 229 9.60 -5.54 -17.33
C ALA A 229 10.12 -5.27 -18.76
N GLY A 230 9.99 -4.04 -19.25
CA GLY A 230 10.68 -3.57 -20.46
C GLY A 230 12.20 -3.67 -20.26
N ARG A 231 12.75 -2.87 -19.34
CA ARG A 231 14.08 -3.07 -18.77
C ARG A 231 13.98 -3.41 -17.29
N ILE A 232 14.90 -4.25 -16.82
CA ILE A 232 15.08 -4.55 -15.39
C ILE A 232 16.48 -4.11 -15.00
N ASP A 233 16.56 -3.21 -14.02
CA ASP A 233 17.80 -2.78 -13.38
C ASP A 233 17.71 -3.06 -11.87
N ILE A 234 18.61 -3.90 -11.38
CA ILE A 234 18.67 -4.32 -9.99
C ILE A 234 20.04 -3.98 -9.43
N ASP A 235 20.06 -3.27 -8.32
CA ASP A 235 21.25 -3.04 -7.49
C ASP A 235 20.96 -3.59 -6.09
N SER A 236 21.76 -4.55 -5.63
CA SER A 236 21.53 -5.19 -4.33
C SER A 236 22.80 -5.55 -3.56
N GLY A 237 22.72 -5.66 -2.24
CA GLY A 237 23.81 -6.21 -1.44
C GLY A 237 24.09 -7.68 -1.79
N SER A 238 23.04 -8.49 -1.98
CA SER A 238 23.16 -9.86 -2.48
C SER A 238 21.90 -10.26 -3.21
N LEU A 239 22.05 -10.94 -4.34
CA LEU A 239 20.94 -11.40 -5.17
C LEU A 239 20.88 -12.93 -5.17
N ARG A 240 19.72 -13.48 -4.81
CA ARG A 240 19.43 -14.91 -4.93
C ARG A 240 18.18 -15.11 -5.79
N SER A 241 18.28 -15.97 -6.80
CA SER A 241 17.14 -16.36 -7.63
C SER A 241 17.18 -17.82 -8.00
N ARG A 242 15.99 -18.43 -8.02
CA ARG A 242 15.66 -19.73 -8.61
C ARG A 242 14.45 -19.61 -9.57
N GLY A 243 14.08 -18.37 -9.91
CA GLY A 243 12.85 -18.01 -10.59
C GLY A 243 13.08 -17.44 -11.98
N GLN A 244 12.08 -16.69 -12.48
CA GLN A 244 12.09 -16.12 -13.82
C GLN A 244 12.40 -14.62 -13.81
N LEU A 245 13.42 -14.20 -14.54
CA LEU A 245 13.77 -12.79 -14.72
C LEU A 245 13.72 -12.46 -16.21
N HIS A 246 12.65 -11.79 -16.63
CA HIS A 246 12.37 -11.52 -18.05
C HIS A 246 12.30 -10.02 -18.34
N ALA A 247 13.31 -9.48 -19.00
CA ALA A 247 13.25 -8.15 -19.59
C ALA A 247 12.91 -8.23 -21.09
N GLY A 248 12.14 -7.27 -21.58
CA GLY A 248 11.88 -7.10 -23.02
C GLY A 248 13.13 -6.63 -23.78
N GLU A 249 13.94 -5.78 -23.14
CA GLU A 249 15.13 -5.16 -23.70
C GLU A 249 16.39 -5.60 -22.95
N SER A 250 16.66 -5.03 -21.77
CA SER A 250 17.87 -5.28 -20.99
C SER A 250 17.57 -5.77 -19.59
N LEU A 251 18.34 -6.75 -19.13
CA LEU A 251 18.38 -7.23 -17.75
C LEU A 251 19.77 -6.93 -17.18
N THR A 252 19.85 -5.98 -16.25
CA THR A 252 21.07 -5.63 -15.53
C THR A 252 20.93 -6.04 -14.07
N LEU A 253 21.86 -6.86 -13.60
CA LEU A 253 21.90 -7.38 -12.22
C LEU A 253 23.23 -6.99 -11.59
N GLY A 254 23.22 -5.97 -10.75
CA GLY A 254 24.34 -5.54 -9.92
C GLY A 254 24.18 -6.05 -8.48
N ALA A 255 25.18 -6.77 -7.97
CA ALA A 255 25.23 -7.09 -6.55
C ALA A 255 26.62 -7.49 -6.04
N ALA A 256 26.89 -7.28 -4.74
CA ALA A 256 28.15 -7.76 -4.15
C ALA A 256 28.27 -9.30 -4.17
N SER A 257 27.15 -10.03 -4.19
CA SER A 257 27.13 -11.46 -4.54
C SER A 257 25.88 -11.83 -5.32
N VAL A 258 26.00 -12.76 -6.28
CA VAL A 258 24.93 -13.16 -7.18
C VAL A 258 24.86 -14.68 -7.25
N ASP A 259 23.73 -15.25 -6.86
CA ASP A 259 23.38 -16.66 -7.04
C ASP A 259 22.11 -16.76 -7.89
N LEU A 260 22.28 -17.20 -9.14
CA LEU A 260 21.19 -17.40 -10.10
C LEU A 260 21.04 -18.88 -10.46
N ASP A 261 21.55 -19.81 -9.65
CA ASP A 261 21.38 -21.23 -9.90
C ASP A 261 19.91 -21.56 -10.21
N ASP A 262 19.66 -22.34 -11.25
CA ASP A 262 18.33 -22.78 -11.72
C ASP A 262 17.35 -21.65 -12.09
N SER A 263 17.82 -20.43 -12.29
CA SER A 263 17.00 -19.32 -12.79
C SER A 263 16.81 -19.39 -14.31
N THR A 264 15.67 -18.89 -14.81
CA THR A 264 15.57 -18.54 -16.25
C THR A 264 15.75 -17.05 -16.43
N LEU A 265 16.74 -16.68 -17.25
CA LEU A 265 16.98 -15.29 -17.63
C LEU A 265 16.58 -15.08 -19.10
N LYS A 266 15.85 -14.01 -19.38
CA LYS A 266 15.47 -13.65 -20.75
C LYS A 266 15.56 -12.14 -20.94
N ALA A 267 16.37 -11.71 -21.90
CA ALA A 267 16.46 -10.33 -22.37
C ALA A 267 17.15 -10.30 -23.74
N ALA A 268 17.10 -9.15 -24.44
CA ALA A 268 17.96 -8.94 -25.59
C ALA A 268 19.43 -8.76 -25.17
N THR A 269 19.66 -8.12 -24.01
CA THR A 269 20.97 -7.98 -23.38
C THR A 269 20.88 -8.36 -21.91
N ILE A 270 21.80 -9.20 -21.43
CA ILE A 270 21.95 -9.54 -20.01
C ILE A 270 23.32 -9.06 -19.55
N THR A 271 23.34 -8.23 -18.51
CA THR A 271 24.54 -7.74 -17.85
C THR A 271 24.51 -8.20 -16.40
N LEU A 272 25.57 -8.89 -15.97
CA LEU A 272 25.77 -9.31 -14.59
C LEU A 272 27.01 -8.59 -14.07
N ASP A 273 26.83 -7.77 -13.05
CA ASP A 273 27.91 -7.04 -12.38
C ASP A 273 28.01 -7.53 -10.93
N SER A 274 29.13 -8.16 -10.60
CA SER A 274 29.35 -8.65 -9.23
C SER A 274 30.78 -8.44 -8.78
N ASP A 275 30.91 -7.81 -7.62
CA ASP A 275 32.19 -7.62 -6.92
C ASP A 275 32.66 -8.88 -6.17
N GLY A 276 31.81 -9.92 -6.10
CA GLY A 276 32.05 -11.12 -5.31
C GLY A 276 31.61 -12.40 -6.01
N PRO A 277 31.17 -13.43 -5.23
CA PRO A 277 30.80 -14.72 -5.81
C PRO A 277 29.64 -14.61 -6.80
N LEU A 278 29.82 -15.24 -7.97
CA LEU A 278 28.82 -15.38 -9.03
C LEU A 278 28.55 -16.88 -9.28
N SER A 279 27.31 -17.33 -9.04
CA SER A 279 26.85 -18.70 -9.32
C SER A 279 25.77 -18.71 -10.40
N LEU A 280 25.96 -19.56 -11.42
CA LEU A 280 25.14 -19.64 -12.65
C LEU A 280 24.86 -21.09 -13.07
N ARG A 281 24.65 -22.01 -12.14
CA ARG A 281 24.43 -23.42 -12.49
C ARG A 281 23.04 -23.59 -13.11
N ARG A 282 22.97 -24.16 -14.31
CA ARG A 282 21.71 -24.48 -15.03
C ARG A 282 20.84 -23.23 -15.29
N VAL A 283 21.47 -22.18 -15.78
CA VAL A 283 20.85 -20.92 -16.25
C VAL A 283 20.66 -20.91 -17.76
#